data_AF-A0A5M3M178-F1
#
_entry.id   AF-A0A5M3M178-F1
#
_cell.length_a   1.000
_cell.length_b   1.000
_cell.length_c   1.000
_cell.angle_alpha   90.00
_cell.angle_beta   90.00
_cell.angle_gamma   90.00
#
_symmetry.space_group_name_H-M   'P 1'
#
loop_
_entity.id
_entity.type
_entity.pdbx_description
1 polymer ?
#
loop_
_entity_poly.entity_id
_entity_poly.type
_entity_poly.pdbx_seq_one_letter_code
_entity_poly.pdbx_strand_id
1 'polypeptide(L)'
;MTSSLHPQARRALTRDYKQAFPAMGIYAVRCDAADLLRLGASRNVDAILNRLRFELSNGFRRDAALAQAWACHGAQAFRFEVLDRVKERDDPLFDYDAELQALLSLWQQELQGVQP
;
A
#
# COMPACT_ATOMS: atom_id res chain seq x y z
N MET A 1 -0.90 -27.77 28.75
CA MET A 1 -2.17 -27.95 28.00
C MET A 1 -2.25 -26.88 26.94
N THR A 2 -2.04 -27.25 25.68
CA THR A 2 -2.08 -26.36 24.51
C THR A 2 -3.52 -25.96 24.22
N SER A 3 -3.88 -24.69 24.43
CA SER A 3 -5.25 -24.23 24.13
C SER A 3 -5.37 -23.90 22.65
N SER A 4 -6.02 -24.79 21.91
CA SER A 4 -6.35 -24.67 20.50
C SER A 4 -7.33 -23.51 20.27
N LEU A 5 -6.92 -22.51 19.48
CA LEU A 5 -7.77 -21.42 19.02
C LEU A 5 -8.90 -21.96 18.14
N HIS A 6 -10.14 -21.86 18.62
CA HIS A 6 -11.35 -22.28 17.93
C HIS A 6 -11.65 -21.38 16.71
N PRO A 7 -12.07 -21.93 15.55
CA PRO A 7 -12.28 -21.19 14.29
C PRO A 7 -13.41 -20.13 14.33
N GLN A 8 -14.21 -20.06 15.39
CA GLN A 8 -15.25 -19.04 15.56
C GLN A 8 -14.69 -17.65 15.87
N ALA A 9 -13.54 -17.53 16.53
CA ALA A 9 -12.92 -16.23 16.83
C ALA A 9 -12.42 -15.50 15.57
N ARG A 10 -12.01 -16.25 14.53
CA ARG A 10 -11.61 -15.68 13.24
C ARG A 10 -12.78 -14.99 12.51
N ARG A 11 -14.00 -15.54 12.63
CA ARG A 11 -15.17 -15.05 11.89
C ARG A 11 -15.79 -13.76 12.46
N ALA A 12 -15.62 -13.50 13.75
CA ALA A 12 -16.10 -12.27 14.38
C ALA A 12 -15.22 -11.06 14.00
N LEU A 13 -13.89 -11.21 14.10
CA LEU A 13 -12.93 -10.20 13.65
C LEU A 13 -13.09 -9.84 12.17
N THR A 14 -13.40 -10.83 11.31
CA THR A 14 -13.60 -10.58 9.87
C THR A 14 -14.83 -9.72 9.56
N ARG A 15 -15.83 -9.62 10.47
CA ARG A 15 -17.07 -8.87 10.23
C ARG A 15 -16.91 -7.37 10.49
N ASP A 16 -16.18 -6.98 11.54
CA ASP A 16 -15.90 -5.57 11.83
C ASP A 16 -15.02 -4.94 10.74
N TYR A 17 -14.07 -5.70 10.17
CA TYR A 17 -13.29 -5.25 9.00
C TYR A 17 -14.14 -5.01 7.74
N LYS A 18 -15.33 -5.60 7.63
CA LYS A 18 -16.20 -5.44 6.45
C LYS A 18 -17.10 -4.21 6.52
N GLN A 19 -17.21 -3.57 7.70
CA GLN A 19 -18.05 -2.39 7.91
C GLN A 19 -17.23 -1.09 8.02
N ALA A 20 -15.91 -1.18 8.17
CA ALA A 20 -15.03 -0.02 8.12
C ALA A 20 -14.90 0.47 6.66
N PHE A 21 -14.96 1.80 6.48
CA PHE A 21 -14.65 2.42 5.20
C PHE A 21 -13.31 1.90 4.67
N PRO A 22 -13.23 1.46 3.40
CA PRO A 22 -12.00 0.91 2.86
C PRO A 22 -10.85 1.90 3.04
N ALA A 23 -9.68 1.38 3.42
CA ALA A 23 -8.45 2.15 3.57
C ALA A 23 -7.92 2.63 2.22
N MET A 24 -8.65 3.49 1.51
CA MET A 24 -8.28 4.01 0.20
C MET A 24 -7.25 5.13 0.35
N GLY A 25 -6.33 5.24 -0.59
CA GLY A 25 -5.31 6.28 -0.53
C GLY A 25 -4.13 6.10 -1.45
N ILE A 26 -3.11 6.90 -1.19
CA ILE A 26 -1.84 6.97 -1.91
C ILE A 26 -0.75 6.33 -1.07
N TYR A 27 0.10 5.54 -1.70
CA TYR A 27 1.22 4.88 -1.06
C TYR A 27 2.53 5.12 -1.82
N ALA A 28 3.64 4.95 -1.11
CA ALA A 28 4.98 4.96 -1.65
C ALA A 28 5.77 3.72 -1.21
N VAL A 29 6.57 3.18 -2.12
CA VAL A 29 7.63 2.22 -1.84
C VAL A 29 8.95 2.86 -2.24
N ARG A 30 9.85 3.03 -1.28
CA ARG A 30 11.14 3.71 -1.46
C ARG A 30 12.31 2.79 -1.16
N CYS A 31 13.38 2.92 -1.91
CA CYS A 31 14.69 2.36 -1.61
C CYS A 31 15.75 3.42 -1.95
N ASP A 32 16.19 4.18 -0.95
CA ASP A 32 17.14 5.28 -1.13
C ASP A 32 18.49 4.80 -1.67
N ALA A 33 18.92 3.59 -1.29
CA ALA A 33 20.16 2.99 -1.76
C ALA A 33 20.17 2.69 -3.27
N ALA A 34 18.98 2.61 -3.90
CA ALA A 34 18.80 2.36 -5.32
C ALA A 34 18.19 3.56 -6.06
N ASP A 35 18.07 4.72 -5.39
CA ASP A 35 17.35 5.91 -5.88
C ASP A 35 15.97 5.58 -6.47
N LEU A 36 15.25 4.66 -5.80
CA LEU A 36 14.00 4.13 -6.30
C LEU A 36 12.83 4.65 -5.47
N LEU A 37 11.88 5.29 -6.16
CA LEU A 37 10.59 5.67 -5.61
C LEU A 37 9.47 5.14 -6.52
N ARG A 38 8.59 4.31 -5.96
CA ARG A 38 7.37 3.87 -6.63
C ARG A 38 6.14 4.36 -5.88
N LEU A 39 5.35 5.20 -6.55
CA LEU A 39 4.06 5.70 -6.07
C LEU A 39 2.91 4.88 -6.66
N GLY A 40 1.80 4.81 -5.94
CA GLY A 40 0.56 4.25 -6.45
C GLY A 40 -0.65 4.62 -5.60
N ALA A 41 -1.83 4.45 -6.19
CA ALA A 41 -3.11 4.57 -5.52
C ALA A 41 -3.74 3.19 -5.32
N SER A 42 -4.57 3.03 -4.28
CA SER A 42 -5.30 1.79 -4.04
C SER A 42 -6.58 2.03 -3.27
N ARG A 43 -7.59 1.20 -3.53
CA ARG A 43 -8.80 1.09 -2.70
C ARG A 43 -8.54 0.41 -1.35
N ASN A 44 -7.34 -0.15 -1.16
CA ASN A 44 -6.89 -0.68 0.12
C ASN A 44 -5.35 -0.57 0.17
N VAL A 45 -4.86 0.55 0.69
CA VAL A 45 -3.42 0.87 0.76
C VAL A 45 -2.65 -0.09 1.66
N ASP A 46 -3.26 -0.51 2.76
CA ASP A 46 -2.62 -1.43 3.70
C ASP A 46 -2.47 -2.83 3.08
N ALA A 47 -3.50 -3.31 2.36
CA ALA A 47 -3.45 -4.60 1.68
C ALA A 47 -2.44 -4.61 0.52
N ILE A 48 -2.37 -3.55 -0.29
CA ILE A 48 -1.42 -3.50 -1.41
C ILE A 48 0.02 -3.42 -0.91
N LEU A 49 0.31 -2.63 0.13
CA LEU A 49 1.66 -2.53 0.70
C LEU A 49 2.11 -3.88 1.29
N ASN A 50 1.23 -4.56 2.03
CA ASN A 50 1.52 -5.90 2.56
C ASN A 50 1.76 -6.91 1.44
N ARG A 51 0.96 -6.87 0.38
CA ARG A 51 1.12 -7.72 -0.80
C ARG A 51 2.46 -7.47 -1.49
N LEU A 52 2.84 -6.21 -1.72
CA LEU A 52 4.12 -5.86 -2.33
C LEU A 52 5.30 -6.35 -1.49
N ARG A 53 5.27 -6.14 -0.17
CA ARG A 53 6.30 -6.63 0.74
C ARG A 53 6.42 -8.14 0.69
N PHE A 54 5.30 -8.86 0.76
CA PHE A 54 5.28 -10.32 0.67
C PHE A 54 5.88 -10.80 -0.65
N GLU A 55 5.51 -10.19 -1.76
CA GLU A 55 5.98 -10.59 -3.07
C GLU A 55 7.47 -10.39 -3.26
N LEU A 56 7.99 -9.24 -2.83
CA LEU A 56 9.43 -8.96 -2.86
C LEU A 56 10.20 -9.94 -1.97
N SER A 57 9.66 -10.25 -0.79
CA SER A 57 10.26 -11.22 0.14
C SER A 57 10.29 -12.64 -0.42
N ASN A 58 9.32 -13.01 -1.25
CA ASN A 58 9.24 -14.34 -1.88
C ASN A 58 9.86 -14.39 -3.29
N GLY A 59 10.53 -13.33 -3.73
CA GLY A 59 11.23 -13.30 -5.02
C GLY A 59 10.33 -13.17 -6.26
N PHE A 60 9.08 -12.72 -6.09
CA PHE A 60 8.20 -12.46 -7.23
C PHE A 60 8.68 -11.26 -8.04
N ARG A 61 8.81 -11.44 -9.35
CA ARG A 61 9.32 -10.42 -10.28
C ARG A 61 8.19 -9.77 -11.09
N ARG A 62 7.29 -9.05 -10.42
CA ARG A 62 6.23 -8.29 -11.11
C ARG A 62 6.64 -6.88 -11.48
N ASP A 63 7.60 -6.33 -10.72
CA ASP A 63 8.28 -5.08 -11.03
C ASP A 63 9.77 -5.38 -11.00
N ALA A 64 10.41 -5.32 -12.16
CA ALA A 64 11.81 -5.67 -12.30
C ALA A 64 12.72 -4.74 -11.49
N ALA A 65 12.40 -3.44 -11.42
CA ALA A 65 13.21 -2.47 -10.69
C ALA A 65 13.11 -2.70 -9.18
N LEU A 66 11.90 -2.87 -8.65
CA LEU A 66 11.71 -3.21 -7.23
C LEU A 66 12.37 -4.55 -6.87
N ALA A 67 12.19 -5.58 -7.69
CA ALA A 67 12.75 -6.90 -7.42
C ALA A 67 14.30 -6.88 -7.46
N GLN A 68 14.89 -6.15 -8.40
CA GLN A 68 16.34 -5.99 -8.49
C GLN A 68 16.88 -5.22 -7.27
N ALA A 69 16.29 -4.07 -6.94
CA ALA A 69 16.70 -3.30 -5.78
C ALA A 69 16.53 -4.10 -4.47
N TRP A 70 15.47 -4.90 -4.35
CA TRP A 70 15.26 -5.78 -3.20
C TRP A 70 16.33 -6.86 -3.10
N ALA A 71 16.71 -7.50 -4.21
CA ALA A 71 17.77 -8.50 -4.23
C ALA A 71 19.14 -7.90 -3.91
N CYS A 72 19.41 -6.65 -4.32
CA CYS A 72 20.69 -5.98 -4.10
C CYS A 72 20.84 -5.41 -2.68
N HIS A 73 19.80 -4.79 -2.12
CA HIS A 73 19.89 -4.02 -0.86
C HIS A 73 19.14 -4.65 0.31
N GLY A 74 18.28 -5.64 0.05
CA GLY A 74 17.51 -6.34 1.07
C GLY A 74 16.35 -5.51 1.65
N ALA A 75 15.53 -6.18 2.47
CA ALA A 75 14.30 -5.62 3.02
C ALA A 75 14.50 -4.36 3.89
N GLN A 76 15.63 -4.27 4.59
CA GLN A 76 15.96 -3.15 5.49
C GLN A 76 16.20 -1.82 4.75
N ALA A 77 16.53 -1.87 3.46
CA ALA A 77 16.69 -0.68 2.63
C ALA A 77 15.36 -0.12 2.12
N PHE A 78 14.26 -0.85 2.30
CA PHE A 78 12.94 -0.48 1.77
C PHE A 78 12.03 0.15 2.82
N ARG A 79 11.40 1.26 2.45
CA ARG A 79 10.30 1.88 3.21
C ARG A 79 9.00 1.74 2.44
N PHE A 80 7.95 1.33 3.15
CA PHE A 80 6.60 1.16 2.64
C PHE A 80 5.71 2.11 3.43
N GLU A 81 5.20 3.14 2.76
CA GLU A 81 4.59 4.30 3.40
C GLU A 81 3.21 4.55 2.80
N VAL A 82 2.25 4.91 3.64
CA VAL A 82 0.98 5.50 3.20
C VAL A 82 1.17 7.00 3.24
N LEU A 83 1.08 7.65 2.09
CA LEU A 83 1.27 9.10 1.97
C LEU A 83 0.00 9.87 2.28
N ASP A 84 -1.14 9.35 1.84
CA ASP A 84 -2.44 9.99 2.03
C ASP A 84 -3.57 8.96 2.04
N ARG A 85 -4.70 9.31 2.66
CA ARG A 85 -5.91 8.49 2.72
C ARG A 85 -7.12 9.30 2.28
N VAL A 86 -7.92 8.70 1.41
CA VAL A 86 -9.22 9.28 1.05
C VAL A 86 -10.16 9.12 2.23
N LYS A 87 -10.92 10.18 2.53
CA LYS A 87 -11.94 10.17 3.58
C LYS A 87 -13.26 9.70 3.00
N GLU A 88 -14.02 8.98 3.82
CA GLU A 88 -15.40 8.63 3.51
C GLU A 88 -16.23 9.87 3.20
N ARG A 89 -17.11 9.74 2.21
CA ARG A 89 -18.08 10.75 1.80
C ARG A 89 -19.46 10.15 1.85
N ASP A 90 -20.41 10.96 2.33
CA ASP A 90 -21.82 10.58 2.43
C ASP A 90 -22.51 10.49 1.06
N ASP A 91 -21.88 11.03 0.00
CA ASP A 91 -22.39 10.97 -1.37
C ASP A 91 -22.13 9.58 -2.00
N PRO A 92 -23.19 8.79 -2.28
CA PRO A 92 -23.04 7.47 -2.89
C PRO A 92 -22.58 7.51 -4.36
N LEU A 93 -22.69 8.66 -5.02
CA LEU A 93 -22.26 8.86 -6.41
C LEU A 93 -20.82 9.36 -6.51
N PHE A 94 -20.14 9.57 -5.37
CA PHE A 94 -18.76 10.04 -5.35
C PHE A 94 -17.82 9.04 -6.05
N ASP A 95 -17.11 9.51 -7.06
CA ASP A 95 -16.15 8.69 -7.80
C ASP A 95 -14.80 8.65 -7.08
N TYR A 96 -14.67 7.65 -6.22
CA TYR A 96 -13.43 7.38 -5.49
C TYR A 96 -12.24 7.02 -6.40
N ASP A 97 -12.47 6.48 -7.60
CA ASP A 97 -11.37 6.18 -8.52
C ASP A 97 -10.81 7.48 -9.13
N ALA A 98 -11.69 8.41 -9.52
CA ALA A 98 -11.30 9.72 -10.00
C ALA A 98 -10.55 10.53 -8.92
N GLU A 99 -11.04 10.51 -7.69
CA GLU A 99 -10.38 11.15 -6.54
C GLU A 99 -8.97 10.57 -6.30
N LEU A 100 -8.84 9.24 -6.29
CA LEU A 100 -7.54 8.58 -6.13
C LEU A 100 -6.57 8.94 -7.25
N GLN A 101 -7.04 9.02 -8.49
CA GLN A 101 -6.21 9.39 -9.63
C GLN A 101 -5.76 10.86 -9.57
N ALA A 102 -6.65 11.76 -9.13
CA ALA A 102 -6.32 13.16 -8.89
C ALA A 102 -5.26 13.31 -7.80
N LEU A 103 -5.46 12.66 -6.65
CA LEU A 103 -4.50 12.66 -5.54
C LEU A 103 -3.14 12.07 -5.96
N LEU A 104 -3.13 10.96 -6.71
CA LEU A 104 -1.89 10.37 -7.19
C LEU A 104 -1.12 11.34 -8.08
N SER A 105 -1.82 12.05 -8.97
CA SER A 105 -1.21 13.03 -9.88
C SER A 105 -0.60 14.21 -9.10
N LEU A 106 -1.28 14.70 -8.06
CA LEU A 106 -0.75 15.75 -7.17
C LEU A 106 0.52 15.28 -6.46
N TRP A 107 0.52 14.07 -5.90
CA TRP A 107 1.69 13.51 -5.23
C TRP A 107 2.87 13.27 -6.18
N GLN A 108 2.60 12.86 -7.42
CA GLN A 108 3.63 12.72 -8.44
C GLN A 108 4.27 14.08 -8.76
N GLN A 109 3.47 15.14 -8.90
CA GLN A 109 3.97 16.49 -9.14
C GLN A 109 4.78 17.04 -7.97
N GLU A 110 4.27 16.89 -6.74
CA GLU A 110 4.96 17.32 -5.52
C GLU A 110 6.35 16.66 -5.41
N LEU A 111 6.43 15.34 -5.63
CA LEU A 111 7.68 14.60 -5.49
C LEU A 111 8.63 14.79 -6.68
N GLN A 112 8.14 15.20 -7.86
CA GLN A 112 8.98 15.64 -8.97
C GLN A 112 9.54 17.03 -8.76
N GLY A 113 8.79 17.93 -8.10
CA GLY A 113 9.23 19.28 -7.75
C GLY A 113 10.23 19.35 -6.59
N VAL A 114 10.38 18.26 -5.84
CA VAL A 114 11.30 18.13 -4.68
C VAL A 114 12.65 17.47 -5.09
N GLN A 115 12.96 17.41 -6.39
CA GLN A 115 14.30 17.03 -6.87
C GLN A 115 15.24 18.25 -6.81
N PRO A 116 16.32 18.25 -6.00
CA PRO A 116 17.34 19.31 -6.03
C PRO A 116 18.20 19.28 -7.30
#